data_AF-A0A2R6LAL9-F1
#
_entry.id   AF-A0A2R6LAL9-F1
#
_cell.length_a   1.000
_cell.length_b   1.000
_cell.length_c   1.000
_cell.angle_alpha   90.00
_cell.angle_beta   90.00
_cell.angle_gamma   90.00
#
_symmetry.space_group_name_H-M   'P 1'
#
loop_
_entity.id
_entity.type
_entity.pdbx_description
1 polymer ?
#
loop_
_entity_poly.entity_id
_entity_poly.type
_entity_poly.pdbx_seq_one_letter_code
_entity_poly.pdbx_strand_id
1 'polypeptide(L)'
;MPLQQGALFGAAAFVVGYVMTFVWTMIDTESNEIENTFEVAGWLFFNAQFVRIEPEGSATFDMLSTLAAADVLSLPALVFTVAVALILFGAGYLVTDRYMTPGMSADEGTVYGASIAVGYLPLAFLGALLFETSEPPFTDTTPDIFGAVLLAGIVFPALVGALGGYYAVRSRGS
;
A
#
# COMPACT_ATOMS: atom_id res chain seq x y z
N MET A 1 -14.52 18.20 -6.97
CA MET A 1 -15.14 16.87 -6.70
C MET A 1 -14.14 16.05 -5.89
N PRO A 2 -14.58 15.23 -4.92
CA PRO A 2 -13.69 14.45 -4.05
C PRO A 2 -12.65 13.63 -4.81
N LEU A 3 -13.02 13.09 -5.97
CA LEU A 3 -12.16 12.26 -6.83
C LEU A 3 -10.85 12.95 -7.26
N GLN A 4 -10.90 14.21 -7.68
CA GLN A 4 -9.68 14.96 -8.08
C GLN A 4 -8.79 15.28 -6.88
N GLN A 5 -9.41 15.49 -5.72
CA GLN A 5 -8.74 15.86 -4.48
C GLN A 5 -8.07 14.65 -3.85
N GLY A 6 -8.75 13.50 -3.83
CA GLY A 6 -8.22 12.21 -3.37
C GLY A 6 -7.07 11.69 -4.22
N ALA A 7 -7.07 11.96 -5.53
CA ALA A 7 -6.06 11.43 -6.44
C ALA A 7 -4.63 11.80 -6.03
N LEU A 8 -4.37 13.06 -5.66
CA LEU A 8 -3.03 13.49 -5.25
C LEU A 8 -2.59 12.82 -3.94
N PHE A 9 -3.47 12.78 -2.94
CA PHE A 9 -3.17 12.16 -1.65
C PHE A 9 -2.97 10.65 -1.76
N GLY A 10 -3.78 9.98 -2.59
CA GLY A 10 -3.61 8.56 -2.89
C GLY A 10 -2.31 8.26 -3.60
N ALA A 11 -1.97 9.03 -4.63
CA ALA A 11 -0.70 8.86 -5.33
C ALA A 11 0.50 9.08 -4.40
N ALA A 12 0.46 10.13 -3.57
CA ALA A 12 1.49 10.39 -2.58
C ALA A 12 1.59 9.26 -1.54
N ALA A 13 0.45 8.74 -1.05
CA ALA A 13 0.41 7.63 -0.11
C ALA A 13 1.07 6.36 -0.68
N PHE A 14 0.82 6.05 -1.95
CA PHE A 14 1.47 4.93 -2.64
C PHE A 14 3.00 5.08 -2.62
N VAL A 15 3.49 6.23 -3.08
CA VAL A 15 4.93 6.50 -3.16
C VAL A 15 5.57 6.46 -1.77
N VAL A 16 4.95 7.08 -0.77
CA VAL A 16 5.48 7.07 0.60
C VAL A 16 5.49 5.66 1.19
N GLY A 17 4.45 4.86 0.95
CA GLY A 17 4.38 3.47 1.41
C GLY A 17 5.46 2.60 0.78
N TYR A 18 5.65 2.72 -0.54
CA TYR A 18 6.71 2.01 -1.24
C TYR A 18 8.10 2.44 -0.74
N VAL A 19 8.38 3.74 -0.68
CA VAL A 19 9.68 4.27 -0.24
C VAL A 19 10.00 3.83 1.19
N MET A 20 9.02 3.83 2.09
CA MET A 20 9.22 3.32 3.45
C MET A 20 9.61 1.85 3.44
N THR A 21 8.87 1.03 2.70
CA THR A 21 9.14 -0.41 2.58
C THR A 21 10.53 -0.66 2.02
N PHE A 22 10.90 0.08 0.97
CA PHE A 22 12.23 0.03 0.36
C PHE A 22 13.35 0.40 1.33
N VAL A 23 13.18 1.48 2.10
CA VAL A 23 14.15 1.88 3.13
C VAL A 23 14.27 0.80 4.22
N TRP A 24 13.18 0.20 4.65
CA TRP A 24 13.23 -0.91 5.61
C TRP A 24 13.93 -2.13 5.04
N THR A 25 13.64 -2.53 3.81
CA THR A 25 14.34 -3.63 3.14
C THR A 25 15.84 -3.36 3.03
N MET A 26 16.24 -2.11 2.72
CA MET A 26 17.65 -1.70 2.70
C MET A 26 18.33 -1.71 4.06
N ILE A 27 17.61 -1.44 5.15
CA ILE A 27 18.16 -1.48 6.52
C ILE A 27 18.30 -2.93 7.00
N ASP A 28 17.32 -3.77 6.65
CA ASP A 28 17.27 -5.18 7.06
C ASP A 28 18.31 -6.02 6.33
N THR A 29 18.58 -5.66 5.07
CA THR A 29 19.65 -6.25 4.29
C THR A 29 20.95 -5.52 4.64
N GLU A 30 21.92 -6.17 5.27
CA GLU A 30 23.27 -5.59 5.44
C GLU A 30 23.93 -5.41 4.05
N SER A 31 23.56 -4.33 3.37
CA SER A 31 24.14 -3.64 2.21
C SER A 31 24.61 -4.41 0.96
N ASN A 32 24.63 -5.74 0.85
CA ASN A 32 25.04 -6.42 -0.42
C ASN A 32 24.44 -7.82 -0.71
N GLU A 33 23.53 -8.38 0.10
CA GLU A 33 23.11 -9.79 -0.08
C GLU A 33 21.81 -10.02 -0.88
N ILE A 34 20.95 -9.01 -1.06
CA ILE A 34 19.72 -9.14 -1.85
C ILE A 34 19.87 -8.41 -3.19
N GLU A 35 20.21 -9.17 -4.23
CA GLU A 35 19.99 -8.76 -5.62
C GLU A 35 18.48 -8.46 -5.80
N ASN A 36 18.12 -7.49 -6.63
CA ASN A 36 16.72 -7.07 -6.85
C ASN A 36 16.02 -6.47 -5.61
N THR A 37 16.75 -5.73 -4.76
CA THR A 37 16.17 -5.04 -3.58
C THR A 37 14.97 -4.15 -3.95
N PHE A 38 14.98 -3.53 -5.14
CA PHE A 38 13.90 -2.68 -5.63
C PHE A 38 12.60 -3.47 -5.84
N GLU A 39 12.68 -4.59 -6.54
CA GLU A 39 11.56 -5.47 -6.84
C GLU A 39 11.06 -6.19 -5.57
N VAL A 40 11.99 -6.70 -4.75
CA VAL A 40 11.68 -7.33 -3.46
C VAL A 40 10.94 -6.38 -2.51
N ALA A 41 11.38 -5.12 -2.41
CA ALA A 41 10.65 -4.12 -1.63
C ALA A 41 9.25 -3.87 -2.18
N GLY A 42 9.10 -3.87 -3.50
CA GLY A 42 7.82 -3.78 -4.18
C GLY A 42 6.90 -4.94 -3.80
N TRP A 43 7.42 -6.17 -3.82
CA TRP A 43 6.67 -7.36 -3.45
C TRP A 43 6.22 -7.34 -1.99
N LEU A 44 7.11 -6.96 -1.06
CA LEU A 44 6.77 -6.79 0.35
C LEU A 44 5.68 -5.72 0.54
N PHE A 45 5.76 -4.62 -0.21
CA PHE A 45 4.77 -3.54 -0.15
C PHE A 45 3.39 -3.97 -0.67
N PHE A 46 3.33 -4.75 -1.75
CA PHE A 46 2.09 -5.34 -2.25
C PHE A 46 1.54 -6.41 -1.29
N ASN A 47 2.42 -7.27 -0.76
CA ASN A 47 2.04 -8.32 0.16
C ASN A 47 1.57 -7.79 1.53
N ALA A 48 2.09 -6.65 1.98
CA ALA A 48 1.58 -5.91 3.13
C ALA A 48 0.10 -5.50 2.98
N GLN A 49 -0.40 -5.43 1.74
CA GLN A 49 -1.78 -5.13 1.36
C GLN A 49 -2.54 -6.39 0.91
N PHE A 50 -2.06 -7.57 1.32
CA PHE A 50 -2.64 -8.89 1.06
C PHE A 50 -2.57 -9.36 -0.40
N VAL A 51 -1.75 -8.72 -1.24
CA VAL A 51 -1.51 -9.18 -2.61
C VAL A 51 -0.47 -10.28 -2.59
N ARG A 52 -0.75 -11.41 -3.25
CA ARG A 52 0.20 -12.53 -3.32
C ARG A 52 1.21 -12.29 -4.45
N ILE A 53 2.36 -12.93 -4.33
CA ILE A 53 3.41 -12.88 -5.36
C ILE A 53 3.24 -14.09 -6.27
N GLU A 54 3.29 -13.86 -7.58
CA GLU A 54 3.06 -14.83 -8.64
C GLU A 54 4.35 -15.02 -9.45
N PRO A 55 5.05 -16.16 -9.28
CA PRO A 55 6.09 -16.60 -10.21
C PRO A 55 5.48 -17.33 -11.40
N GLU A 56 6.03 -17.12 -12.58
CA GLU A 56 5.59 -17.82 -13.79
C GLU A 56 5.63 -19.35 -13.63
N GLY A 57 4.54 -20.00 -14.05
CA GLY A 57 4.43 -21.46 -14.06
C GLY A 57 4.30 -22.11 -12.67
N SER A 58 4.08 -21.31 -11.62
CA SER A 58 3.99 -21.80 -10.24
C SER A 58 2.78 -21.22 -9.48
N ALA A 59 2.58 -21.65 -8.23
CA ALA A 59 1.50 -21.16 -7.41
C ALA A 59 1.89 -19.85 -6.70
N THR A 60 0.94 -18.93 -6.56
CA THR A 60 1.14 -17.69 -5.81
C THR A 60 1.48 -17.97 -4.34
N PHE A 61 2.33 -17.15 -3.74
CA PHE A 61 2.74 -17.29 -2.34
C PHE A 61 2.65 -15.97 -1.57
N ASP A 62 2.68 -16.08 -0.24
CA ASP A 62 2.69 -14.93 0.66
C ASP A 62 4.14 -14.69 1.11
N MET A 63 4.75 -13.61 0.62
CA MET A 63 6.16 -13.36 0.82
C MET A 63 6.50 -13.00 2.27
N LEU A 64 5.71 -12.13 2.91
CA LEU A 64 5.97 -11.71 4.29
C LEU A 64 5.89 -12.89 5.26
N SER A 65 4.90 -13.77 5.12
CA SER A 65 4.80 -14.98 5.95
C SER A 65 5.93 -15.97 5.67
N THR A 66 6.37 -16.11 4.42
CA THR A 66 7.49 -16.98 4.05
C THR A 66 8.79 -16.49 4.65
N LEU A 67 9.09 -15.19 4.55
CA LEU A 67 10.30 -14.60 5.13
C LEU A 67 10.27 -14.56 6.65
N ALA A 68 9.10 -14.32 7.24
CA ALA A 68 8.92 -14.38 8.70
C ALA A 68 9.12 -15.81 9.23
N ALA A 69 8.63 -16.83 8.53
CA ALA A 69 8.84 -18.23 8.92
C ALA A 69 10.32 -18.68 8.80
N ALA A 70 11.09 -17.99 7.95
CA ALA A 70 12.51 -18.24 7.75
C ALA A 70 13.42 -17.35 8.63
N ASP A 71 12.85 -16.53 9.53
CA ASP A 71 13.57 -15.56 10.36
C ASP A 71 14.49 -14.62 9.55
N VAL A 72 14.06 -14.26 8.33
CA VAL A 72 14.81 -13.36 7.44
C VAL A 72 14.53 -11.89 7.76
N LEU A 73 13.31 -11.57 8.22
CA LEU A 73 12.92 -10.19 8.54
C LEU A 73 13.28 -9.82 9.97
N SER A 74 13.93 -8.67 10.18
CA SER A 74 14.10 -8.13 11.54
C SER A 74 12.81 -7.59 12.15
N LEU A 75 11.86 -7.14 11.31
CA LEU A 75 10.57 -6.64 11.73
C LEU A 75 9.47 -7.70 11.53
N PRO A 76 8.52 -7.83 12.47
CA PRO A 76 7.36 -8.71 12.27
C PRO A 76 6.57 -8.33 11.02
N ALA A 77 6.11 -9.32 10.25
CA ALA A 77 5.30 -9.12 9.04
C ALA A 77 4.12 -8.14 9.23
N LEU A 78 3.45 -8.22 10.39
CA LEU A 78 2.33 -7.34 10.73
C LEU A 78 2.70 -5.85 10.74
N VAL A 79 3.96 -5.50 11.05
CA VAL A 79 4.44 -4.11 11.08
C VAL A 79 4.33 -3.47 9.71
N PHE A 80 4.63 -4.20 8.63
CA PHE A 80 4.50 -3.70 7.26
C PHE A 80 3.05 -3.37 6.93
N THR A 81 2.11 -4.28 7.20
CA THR A 81 0.68 -4.06 6.97
C THR A 81 0.15 -2.88 7.77
N VAL A 82 0.50 -2.79 9.06
CA VAL A 82 0.08 -1.67 9.92
C VAL A 82 0.66 -0.35 9.41
N ALA A 83 1.92 -0.32 8.99
CA ALA A 83 2.55 0.90 8.51
C ALA A 83 1.90 1.43 7.22
N VAL A 84 1.61 0.55 6.24
CA VAL A 84 0.87 0.95 5.04
C VAL A 84 -0.53 1.41 5.38
N ALA A 85 -1.23 0.71 6.29
CA ALA A 85 -2.55 1.12 6.76
C ALA A 85 -2.51 2.51 7.42
N LEU A 86 -1.51 2.80 8.25
CA LEU A 86 -1.39 4.12 8.89
C LEU A 86 -1.13 5.25 7.89
N ILE A 87 -0.35 5.00 6.83
CA ILE A 87 -0.19 5.99 5.75
C ILE A 87 -1.52 6.24 5.05
N LEU A 88 -2.23 5.18 4.65
CA LEU A 88 -3.51 5.30 3.96
C LEU A 88 -4.56 6.00 4.83
N PHE A 89 -4.59 5.67 6.12
CA PHE A 89 -5.43 6.32 7.12
C PHE A 89 -5.09 7.81 7.20
N GLY A 90 -3.81 8.14 7.33
CA GLY A 90 -3.32 9.51 7.35
C GLY A 90 -3.68 10.27 6.07
N ALA A 91 -3.54 9.66 4.90
CA ALA A 91 -3.90 10.26 3.62
C ALA A 91 -5.41 10.55 3.53
N GLY A 92 -6.25 9.60 3.94
CA GLY A 92 -7.71 9.75 4.02
C GLY A 92 -8.13 10.82 5.03
N TYR A 93 -7.45 10.89 6.17
CA TYR A 93 -7.64 11.94 7.16
C TYR A 93 -7.29 13.31 6.58
N LEU A 94 -6.09 13.46 6.00
CA LEU A 94 -5.57 14.73 5.51
C LEU A 94 -6.38 15.28 4.33
N VAL A 95 -6.80 14.44 3.38
CA VAL A 95 -7.65 14.91 2.27
C VAL A 95 -8.99 15.41 2.80
N THR A 96 -9.59 14.70 3.75
CA THR A 96 -10.88 15.10 4.34
C THR A 96 -10.72 16.39 5.15
N ASP A 97 -9.70 16.46 6.01
CA ASP A 97 -9.36 17.62 6.83
C ASP A 97 -9.15 18.88 5.98
N ARG A 98 -8.46 18.73 4.83
CA ARG A 98 -8.12 19.82 3.91
C ARG A 98 -9.31 20.41 3.18
N TYR A 99 -10.33 19.60 2.89
CA TYR A 99 -11.52 19.97 2.11
C TYR A 99 -12.81 19.98 2.93
N MET A 100 -12.68 19.86 4.25
CA MET A 100 -13.80 19.90 5.18
C MET A 100 -14.54 21.25 5.10
N THR A 101 -15.87 21.20 5.16
CA THR A 101 -16.75 22.37 5.22
C THR A 101 -17.58 22.36 6.49
N PRO A 102 -18.02 23.52 7.01
CA PRO A 102 -18.94 23.57 8.14
C PRO A 102 -20.20 22.73 7.86
N GLY A 103 -20.57 21.87 8.82
CA GLY A 103 -21.73 20.98 8.71
C GLY A 103 -21.49 19.68 7.94
N MET A 104 -20.26 19.41 7.48
CA MET A 104 -19.93 18.12 6.86
C MET A 104 -20.21 16.96 7.83
N SER A 105 -20.94 15.96 7.33
CA SER A 105 -21.28 14.76 8.10
C SER A 105 -20.12 13.75 8.11
N ALA A 106 -20.14 12.83 9.07
CA ALA A 106 -19.15 11.76 9.14
C ALA A 106 -19.19 10.85 7.90
N ASP A 107 -20.39 10.60 7.36
CA ASP A 107 -20.60 9.82 6.13
C ASP A 107 -19.95 10.50 4.92
N GLU A 108 -20.11 11.81 4.78
CA GLU A 108 -19.38 12.57 3.75
C GLU A 108 -17.87 12.46 3.94
N GLY A 109 -17.38 12.55 5.18
CA GLY A 109 -15.97 12.33 5.50
C GLY A 109 -15.44 10.97 5.03
N THR A 110 -16.21 9.89 5.20
CA THR A 110 -15.82 8.56 4.70
C THR A 110 -15.67 8.54 3.18
N VAL A 111 -16.55 9.23 2.44
CA VAL A 111 -16.49 9.29 0.97
C VAL A 111 -15.26 10.06 0.50
N TYR A 112 -14.92 11.17 1.18
CA TYR A 112 -13.68 11.90 0.92
C TYR A 112 -12.44 11.06 1.21
N GLY A 113 -12.39 10.38 2.35
CA GLY A 113 -11.29 9.50 2.70
C GLY A 113 -11.11 8.34 1.72
N ALA A 114 -12.19 7.67 1.31
CA ALA A 114 -12.17 6.58 0.33
C ALA A 114 -11.67 7.02 -1.06
N SER A 115 -11.86 8.30 -1.41
CA SER A 115 -11.49 8.83 -2.73
C SER A 115 -9.99 8.76 -3.03
N ILE A 116 -9.13 8.53 -2.03
CA ILE A 116 -7.69 8.32 -2.26
C ILE A 116 -7.40 7.12 -3.15
N ALA A 117 -8.28 6.11 -3.16
CA ALA A 117 -8.15 4.92 -4.01
C ALA A 117 -8.05 5.30 -5.50
N VAL A 118 -8.64 6.41 -5.92
CA VAL A 118 -8.60 6.89 -7.32
C VAL A 118 -7.18 7.16 -7.79
N GLY A 119 -6.36 7.78 -6.93
CA GLY A 119 -4.95 8.07 -7.25
C GLY A 119 -4.03 6.90 -6.98
N TYR A 120 -4.39 6.06 -6.01
CA TYR A 120 -3.62 4.89 -5.62
C TYR A 120 -3.70 3.77 -6.68
N LEU A 121 -4.90 3.53 -7.22
CA LEU A 121 -5.18 2.48 -8.20
C LEU A 121 -4.25 2.45 -9.43
N PRO A 122 -4.07 3.55 -10.18
CA PRO A 122 -3.19 3.50 -11.36
C PRO A 122 -1.75 3.20 -10.99
N LEU A 123 -1.28 3.66 -9.82
CA LEU A 123 0.06 3.35 -9.34
C LEU A 123 0.17 1.91 -8.83
N ALA A 124 -0.87 1.35 -8.23
CA ALA A 124 -0.90 -0.07 -7.86
C ALA A 124 -0.83 -0.96 -9.09
N PHE A 125 -1.56 -0.63 -10.16
CA PHE A 125 -1.44 -1.36 -11.42
C PHE A 125 -0.03 -1.22 -12.03
N LEU A 126 0.48 0.00 -12.16
CA LEU A 126 1.81 0.24 -12.75
C LEU A 126 2.94 -0.34 -11.89
N GLY A 127 2.81 -0.29 -10.56
CA GLY A 127 3.76 -0.85 -9.62
C GLY A 127 3.86 -2.36 -9.73
N ALA A 128 2.74 -3.06 -9.89
CA ALA A 128 2.76 -4.50 -10.10
C ALA A 128 3.54 -4.87 -11.38
N LEU A 129 3.36 -4.12 -12.47
CA LEU A 129 4.15 -4.31 -13.70
C LEU A 129 5.63 -3.89 -13.52
N LEU A 130 5.89 -2.86 -12.73
CA LEU A 130 7.23 -2.31 -12.53
C LEU A 130 8.13 -3.21 -11.68
N PHE A 131 7.54 -3.97 -10.76
CA PHE A 131 8.28 -4.84 -9.84
C PHE A 131 8.38 -6.29 -10.36
N GLU A 132 8.24 -6.50 -11.65
CA GLU A 132 8.53 -7.80 -12.26
C GLU A 132 10.04 -8.05 -12.31
N THR A 133 10.50 -9.24 -11.92
CA THR A 133 11.89 -9.67 -12.11
C THR A 133 11.99 -11.06 -12.73
N SER A 134 12.98 -11.21 -13.60
CA SER A 134 13.36 -12.46 -14.27
C SER A 134 14.78 -12.90 -13.88
N GLU A 135 15.40 -12.22 -12.90
CA GLU A 135 16.75 -12.53 -12.47
C GLU A 135 16.77 -13.74 -11.53
N PRO A 136 17.72 -14.68 -11.69
CA PRO A 136 17.87 -15.81 -10.77
C PRO A 136 17.98 -15.34 -9.30
N PRO A 137 17.30 -16.01 -8.34
CA PRO A 137 16.59 -17.28 -8.47
C PRO A 137 15.13 -17.15 -8.96
N PHE A 138 14.66 -15.94 -9.26
CA PHE A 138 13.30 -15.68 -9.69
C PHE A 138 13.16 -15.89 -11.21
N THR A 139 11.96 -16.24 -11.65
CA THR A 139 11.64 -16.40 -13.07
C THR A 139 10.27 -15.78 -13.27
N ASP A 140 10.25 -14.67 -14.01
CA ASP A 140 9.07 -13.88 -14.34
C ASP A 140 8.11 -13.75 -13.16
N THR A 141 8.66 -13.24 -12.05
CA THR A 141 7.98 -13.14 -10.77
C THR A 141 7.51 -11.71 -10.52
N THR A 142 6.25 -11.56 -10.16
CA THR A 142 5.58 -10.25 -10.03
C THR A 142 4.46 -10.31 -8.99
N PRO A 143 3.96 -9.18 -8.45
CA PRO A 143 2.71 -9.18 -7.71
C PRO A 143 1.52 -9.64 -8.59
N ASP A 144 0.63 -10.47 -8.04
CA ASP A 144 -0.60 -10.89 -8.74
C ASP A 144 -1.38 -9.65 -9.19
N ILE A 145 -1.52 -9.46 -10.51
CA ILE A 145 -2.10 -8.26 -11.11
C ILE A 145 -3.56 -8.08 -10.67
N PHE A 146 -4.30 -9.18 -10.50
CA PHE A 146 -5.69 -9.10 -10.04
C PHE A 146 -5.76 -8.59 -8.60
N GLY A 147 -4.96 -9.18 -7.70
CA GLY A 147 -4.81 -8.71 -6.32
C GLY A 147 -4.28 -7.29 -6.22
N ALA A 148 -3.30 -6.91 -7.06
CA ALA A 148 -2.75 -5.56 -7.12
C ALA A 148 -3.82 -4.51 -7.44
N VAL A 149 -4.70 -4.79 -8.42
CA VAL A 149 -5.78 -3.86 -8.77
C VAL A 149 -6.91 -3.90 -7.72
N LEU A 150 -7.36 -5.09 -7.34
CA LEU A 150 -8.52 -5.24 -6.46
C LEU A 150 -8.20 -4.89 -5.01
N LEU A 151 -7.18 -5.53 -4.42
CA LEU A 151 -6.87 -5.40 -3.01
C LEU A 151 -6.06 -4.13 -2.76
N ALA A 152 -4.88 -4.00 -3.37
CA ALA A 152 -4.01 -2.85 -3.14
C ALA A 152 -4.53 -1.58 -3.83
N GLY A 153 -5.14 -1.68 -5.01
CA GLY A 153 -5.62 -0.52 -5.77
C GLY A 153 -6.97 0.03 -5.30
N ILE A 154 -7.87 -0.84 -4.80
CA ILE A 154 -9.27 -0.46 -4.50
C ILE A 154 -9.59 -0.71 -3.03
N VAL A 155 -9.68 -1.98 -2.62
CA VAL A 155 -10.32 -2.38 -1.36
C VAL A 155 -9.56 -1.82 -0.16
N PHE A 156 -8.26 -2.03 -0.10
CA PHE A 156 -7.44 -1.62 1.03
C PHE A 156 -7.37 -0.09 1.19
N PRO A 157 -7.00 0.72 0.17
CA PRO A 157 -6.98 2.17 0.29
C PRO A 157 -8.38 2.77 0.51
N ALA A 158 -9.44 2.21 -0.08
CA ALA A 158 -10.79 2.73 0.12
C ALA A 158 -11.25 2.51 1.56
N LEU A 159 -11.09 1.31 2.11
CA LEU A 159 -11.52 1.00 3.48
C LEU A 159 -10.73 1.79 4.52
N VAL A 160 -9.39 1.78 4.40
CA VAL A 160 -8.53 2.44 5.38
C VAL A 160 -8.59 3.96 5.25
N GLY A 161 -8.64 4.49 4.02
CA GLY A 161 -8.85 5.90 3.74
C GLY A 161 -10.20 6.40 4.27
N ALA A 162 -11.28 5.63 4.10
CA ALA A 162 -12.61 5.96 4.63
C ALA A 162 -12.59 6.11 6.17
N LEU A 163 -11.89 5.22 6.88
CA LEU A 163 -11.70 5.35 8.32
C LEU A 163 -10.98 6.66 8.67
N GLY A 164 -9.89 6.99 7.95
CA GLY A 164 -9.19 8.26 8.13
C GLY A 164 -10.11 9.47 7.99
N GLY A 165 -10.94 9.49 6.94
CA GLY A 165 -11.90 10.57 6.69
C GLY A 165 -13.01 10.66 7.74
N TYR A 166 -13.55 9.52 8.21
CA TYR A 166 -14.52 9.49 9.31
C TYR A 166 -13.95 10.16 10.57
N TYR A 167 -12.72 9.81 10.96
CA TYR A 167 -12.09 10.35 12.16
C TYR A 167 -11.73 11.84 12.01
N ALA A 168 -11.40 12.31 10.80
CA ALA A 168 -11.15 13.73 10.55
C ALA A 168 -12.37 14.61 10.84
N VAL A 169 -13.57 14.15 10.47
CA VAL A 169 -14.81 14.87 10.78
C VAL A 169 -15.13 14.77 12.27
N ARG A 170 -14.99 13.58 12.85
CA ARG A 170 -15.35 13.32 14.26
C ARG A 170 -14.46 14.05 15.25
N SER A 171 -13.17 14.23 14.95
CA SER A 171 -12.22 14.89 15.85
C SER A 171 -12.46 16.39 16.02
N ARG A 172 -13.22 17.02 15.10
CA ARG A 172 -13.55 18.45 15.12
C ARG A 172 -15.00 18.75 15.54
N GLY A 173 -15.83 17.72 15.70
CA GLY A 173 -17.24 17.83 16.07
C GLY A 173 -17.53 17.85 17.58
N SER A 174 -16.54 18.17 18.42
CA SER A 174 -16.68 18.35 19.88
C SER A 174 -16.72 19.82 20.27
#